data_AF-I0Z219-F1
#
_entry.id   AF-I0Z219-F1
#
_cell.length_a   1.000
_cell.length_b   1.000
_cell.length_c   1.000
_cell.angle_alpha   90.00
_cell.angle_beta   90.00
_cell.angle_gamma   90.00
#
_symmetry.space_group_name_H-M   'P 1'
#
loop_
_entity.id
_entity.type
_entity.pdbx_description
1 polymer ?
#
loop_
_entity_poly.entity_id
_entity_poly.type
_entity_poly.pdbx_seq_one_letter_code
_entity_poly.pdbx_strand_id
1 'polypeptide(L)'
;MANGSTCSDSGSDLAALLEQELDSASLPGSPKETVLAEVEVLEDSRQAKRYIHSGLKLSASEAERVRQQSLKRALSNRKLLLVLDLDHTLLNSTRFDEAVGFEEQLAAIQRARPEDQPVSLYHLEHMRLWTKLRPYVREFLEKAHEVSEMHIYTHGNAEYAIEMARLLDPTKRFFAERIISQGDSTVKHVKDLDVVLGAETAVVILDDTAGVWPSHQQNLLQVERYVFFPACARRFQLNVQSLLELGRDEDEQHGMLASALRVHSRFFGASAGGGQQDVRQHLQALRLQVLSGCRISFSRIIPRGDRFPETHPHWQMAQQHKPIKFAVSNGGSRESQSIEWVQLGAVVTLGVEEDTTHVVAAAKDTDKVHWAVANERHIVSPDWLTASACLWRKMDEDRFPVGDAPTVVAKVGLSAEEDTKAALAGAGGGMRVASSNES
;
A
#
# COMPACT_ATOMS: atom_id res chain seq x y z
N MET A 1 1.01 11.22 61.60
CA MET A 1 2.25 11.96 61.91
C MET A 1 3.40 11.27 61.20
N ALA A 2 4.34 12.07 60.69
CA ALA A 2 5.30 11.77 59.63
C ALA A 2 6.37 10.70 59.94
N ASN A 3 6.85 10.00 58.92
CA ASN A 3 8.18 10.26 58.33
C ASN A 3 8.47 9.34 57.14
N GLY A 4 9.08 9.91 56.09
CA GLY A 4 9.47 9.24 54.86
C GLY A 4 10.84 8.57 54.92
N SER A 5 11.07 7.69 53.95
CA SER A 5 12.38 7.19 53.56
C SER A 5 12.36 6.94 52.05
N THR A 6 13.23 7.65 51.35
CA THR A 6 13.57 7.49 49.93
C THR A 6 14.55 6.33 49.77
N CYS A 7 14.31 5.43 48.83
CA CYS A 7 15.30 4.44 48.39
C CYS A 7 15.55 4.63 46.89
N SER A 8 16.81 4.91 46.58
CA SER A 8 17.39 5.10 45.26
C SER A 8 18.19 3.85 44.85
N ASP A 9 18.24 3.65 43.54
CA ASP A 9 19.36 3.07 42.79
C ASP A 9 19.42 1.53 42.65
N SER A 10 18.92 1.04 41.51
CA SER A 10 19.14 -0.32 40.98
C SER A 10 19.66 -0.30 39.54
N GLY A 11 20.29 0.80 39.10
CA GLY A 11 20.84 0.96 37.75
C GLY A 11 22.32 0.61 37.60
N SER A 12 23.04 0.31 38.68
CA SER A 12 24.49 0.11 38.67
C SER A 12 24.94 -1.34 38.42
N ASP A 13 24.05 -2.32 38.55
CA ASP A 13 24.43 -3.75 38.51
C ASP A 13 24.42 -4.34 37.08
N LEU A 14 23.71 -3.71 36.14
CA LEU A 14 23.65 -4.18 34.74
C LEU A 14 24.86 -3.75 33.91
N ALA A 15 25.50 -2.62 34.26
CA ALA A 15 26.68 -2.11 33.57
C ALA A 15 27.93 -2.97 33.87
N ALA A 16 28.04 -3.48 35.10
CA ALA A 16 29.15 -4.33 35.51
C ALA A 16 29.13 -5.73 34.86
N LEU A 17 27.94 -6.24 34.52
CA LEU A 17 27.78 -7.52 33.83
C LEU A 17 28.16 -7.44 32.33
N LEU A 18 28.02 -6.28 31.69
CA LEU A 18 28.39 -6.08 30.29
C LEU A 18 29.89 -5.90 30.07
N GLU A 19 30.63 -5.41 31.07
CA GLU A 19 32.10 -5.30 30.98
C GLU A 19 32.80 -6.66 31.10
N GLN A 20 32.19 -7.65 31.75
CA GLN A 20 32.82 -8.96 31.96
C GLN A 20 32.75 -9.90 30.75
N GLU A 21 31.81 -9.70 29.81
CA GLU A 21 31.72 -10.54 28.59
C GLU A 21 32.67 -10.09 27.47
N LEU A 22 33.13 -8.82 27.48
CA LEU A 22 34.01 -8.27 26.45
C LEU A 22 35.49 -8.69 26.60
N ASP A 23 35.91 -9.15 27.78
CA ASP A 23 37.32 -9.51 28.06
C ASP A 23 37.68 -10.97 27.69
N SER A 24 36.70 -11.81 27.30
CA SER A 24 36.95 -13.24 27.03
C SER A 24 37.24 -13.60 25.56
N ALA A 25 37.15 -12.64 24.64
CA ALA A 25 37.33 -12.87 23.21
C ALA A 25 38.52 -12.08 22.63
N SER A 26 39.75 -12.45 23.01
CA SER A 26 40.97 -11.90 22.41
C SER A 26 41.88 -13.02 21.87
N LEU A 27 41.87 -13.22 20.54
CA LEU A 27 42.97 -13.86 19.81
C LEU A 27 43.92 -12.76 19.29
N PRO A 28 45.25 -12.91 19.39
CA PRO A 28 46.19 -11.87 19.01
C PRO A 28 46.52 -11.95 17.50
N GLY A 29 46.35 -10.84 16.76
CA GLY A 29 46.99 -10.73 15.43
C GLY A 29 46.35 -9.91 14.31
N SER A 30 45.39 -9.00 14.55
CA SER A 30 44.89 -8.11 13.48
C SER A 30 44.79 -6.64 13.93
N PRO A 31 44.92 -5.66 13.02
CA PRO A 31 45.18 -4.26 13.36
C PRO A 31 44.00 -3.66 14.14
N LYS A 32 44.33 -2.95 15.22
CA LYS A 32 43.38 -2.16 16.02
C LYS A 32 42.83 -1.01 15.16
N GLU A 33 41.62 -1.16 14.63
CA GLU A 33 40.83 -0.02 14.20
C GLU A 33 40.22 0.62 15.45
N THR A 34 40.85 1.71 15.87
CA THR A 34 40.46 2.50 17.03
C THR A 34 39.11 3.17 16.75
N VAL A 35 38.04 2.74 17.41
CA VAL A 35 36.79 3.52 17.50
C VAL A 35 37.04 4.65 18.49
N LEU A 36 37.57 5.77 17.99
CA LEU A 36 37.62 7.04 18.73
C LEU A 36 36.26 7.72 18.55
N ALA A 37 35.48 7.77 19.62
CA ALA A 37 34.38 8.71 19.75
C ALA A 37 34.96 10.10 20.03
N GLU A 38 35.37 10.82 18.98
CA GLU A 38 35.61 12.26 19.04
C GLU A 38 34.36 12.99 18.57
N VAL A 39 33.68 13.64 19.52
CA VAL A 39 32.62 14.61 19.27
C VAL A 39 33.30 15.94 18.95
N GLU A 40 33.64 16.17 17.68
CA GLU A 40 33.93 17.52 17.19
C GLU A 40 32.64 18.17 16.68
N VAL A 41 32.31 19.31 17.31
CA VAL A 41 31.26 20.22 16.85
C VAL A 41 31.77 20.93 15.61
N LEU A 42 31.33 20.49 14.43
CA LEU A 42 31.43 21.28 13.21
C LEU A 42 30.14 22.09 13.03
N GLU A 43 30.28 23.40 13.20
CA GLU A 43 29.32 24.38 12.75
C GLU A 43 29.23 24.36 11.21
N ASP A 44 28.01 24.57 10.73
CA ASP A 44 27.62 24.90 9.35
C ASP A 44 27.36 23.73 8.37
N SER A 45 26.19 23.10 8.50
CA SER A 45 25.22 22.90 7.39
C SER A 45 24.00 22.12 7.89
N ARG A 46 22.83 22.53 7.41
CA ARG A 46 21.48 22.08 7.80
C ARG A 46 21.18 20.62 7.41
N GLN A 47 21.78 19.62 8.06
CA GLN A 47 21.28 18.23 7.95
C GLN A 47 21.86 17.30 9.04
N ALA A 48 21.46 17.53 10.29
CA ALA A 48 21.60 16.51 11.34
C ALA A 48 20.52 15.44 11.14
N LYS A 49 20.84 14.49 10.28
CA LYS A 49 20.01 13.36 9.88
C LYS A 49 19.98 12.34 11.04
N ARG A 50 18.83 12.18 11.73
CA ARG A 50 18.56 11.15 12.78
C ARG A 50 18.14 9.88 12.06
N TYR A 51 18.87 8.78 12.23
CA TYR A 51 18.60 7.61 11.39
C TYR A 51 17.88 6.47 12.08
N ILE A 52 18.39 5.75 13.08
CA ILE A 52 17.66 4.57 13.59
C ILE A 52 17.65 4.43 15.12
N HIS A 53 18.38 5.29 15.85
CA HIS A 53 18.35 5.31 17.32
C HIS A 53 18.30 6.73 17.85
N SER A 54 17.57 6.93 18.94
CA SER A 54 17.55 8.20 19.66
C SER A 54 18.98 8.63 20.03
N GLY A 55 19.49 9.66 19.36
CA GLY A 55 20.80 10.25 19.63
C GLY A 55 21.90 9.95 18.61
N LEU A 56 21.70 9.04 17.65
CA LEU A 56 22.72 8.75 16.63
C LEU A 56 22.58 9.70 15.43
N LYS A 57 23.59 10.55 15.20
CA LYS A 57 23.73 11.37 13.99
C LYS A 57 24.82 10.76 13.11
N LEU A 58 24.46 10.40 11.89
CA LEU A 58 25.42 9.88 10.90
C LEU A 58 25.78 10.98 9.91
N SER A 59 27.03 10.98 9.42
CA SER A 59 27.40 11.78 8.27
C SER A 59 26.66 11.27 7.02
N ALA A 60 26.51 12.10 5.99
CA ALA A 60 25.88 11.70 4.75
C ALA A 60 26.61 10.53 4.06
N SER A 61 27.94 10.51 4.13
CA SER A 61 28.76 9.42 3.57
C SER A 61 28.56 8.10 4.31
N GLU A 62 28.43 8.14 5.64
CA GLU A 62 28.20 6.96 6.45
C GLU A 62 26.79 6.42 6.29
N ALA A 63 25.79 7.30 6.22
CA ALA A 63 24.42 6.92 5.87
C ALA A 63 24.36 6.24 4.49
N GLU A 64 25.08 6.75 3.49
CA GLU A 64 25.19 6.12 2.18
C GLU A 64 25.85 4.74 2.25
N ARG A 65 26.96 4.62 2.99
CA ARG A 65 27.66 3.34 3.18
C ARG A 65 26.73 2.28 3.79
N VAL A 66 25.97 2.67 4.81
CA VAL A 66 24.99 1.79 5.47
C VAL A 66 23.85 1.41 4.51
N ARG A 67 23.31 2.37 3.73
CA ARG A 67 22.29 2.09 2.70
C ARG A 67 22.77 1.06 1.67
N GLN A 68 24.00 1.22 1.17
CA GLN A 68 24.59 0.29 0.20
C GLN A 68 24.78 -1.11 0.80
N GLN A 69 25.19 -1.19 2.07
CA GLN A 69 25.36 -2.47 2.76
C GLN A 69 24.01 -3.18 2.99
N SER A 70 22.99 -2.45 3.45
CA SER A 70 21.62 -2.97 3.62
C SER A 70 21.03 -3.45 2.30
N LEU A 71 21.19 -2.66 1.23
CA LEU A 71 20.79 -3.04 -0.12
C LEU A 71 21.47 -4.33 -0.57
N LYS A 72 22.80 -4.40 -0.45
CA LYS A 72 23.59 -5.58 -0.85
C LYS A 72 23.13 -6.83 -0.10
N ARG A 73 22.84 -6.71 1.20
CA ARG A 73 22.32 -7.80 2.03
C ARG A 73 20.91 -8.23 1.62
N ALA A 74 20.01 -7.28 1.37
CA ALA A 74 18.65 -7.57 0.93
C ALA A 74 18.69 -8.32 -0.42
N LEU A 75 19.41 -7.77 -1.39
CA LEU A 75 19.55 -8.37 -2.73
C LEU A 75 20.26 -9.74 -2.70
N SER A 76 21.31 -9.92 -1.88
CA SER A 76 21.98 -11.22 -1.74
C SER A 76 21.06 -12.31 -1.21
N ASN A 77 20.09 -11.93 -0.38
CA ASN A 77 19.06 -12.82 0.15
C ASN A 77 17.83 -12.91 -0.76
N ARG A 78 17.89 -12.33 -1.98
CA ARG A 78 16.76 -12.22 -2.92
C ARG A 78 15.54 -11.56 -2.31
N LYS A 79 15.76 -10.54 -1.48
CA LYS A 79 14.72 -9.72 -0.86
C LYS A 79 14.74 -8.29 -1.37
N LEU A 80 13.55 -7.70 -1.43
CA LEU A 80 13.34 -6.27 -1.65
C LEU A 80 13.12 -5.58 -0.30
N LEU A 81 13.14 -4.26 -0.32
CA LEU A 81 12.69 -3.47 0.81
C LEU A 81 11.22 -3.10 0.61
N LEU A 82 10.40 -3.37 1.61
CA LEU A 82 8.97 -3.05 1.59
C LEU A 82 8.66 -2.05 2.71
N VAL A 83 8.31 -0.83 2.33
CA VAL A 83 7.86 0.22 3.26
C VAL A 83 6.34 0.15 3.35
N LEU A 84 5.82 0.00 4.56
CA LEU A 84 4.41 -0.15 4.85
C LEU A 84 3.90 1.04 5.67
N ASP A 85 2.91 1.73 5.15
CA ASP A 85 2.09 2.61 5.96
C ASP A 85 1.16 1.83 6.90
N LEU A 86 0.64 2.48 7.94
CA LEU A 86 -0.27 1.86 8.91
C LEU A 86 -1.73 2.25 8.65
N ASP A 87 -2.06 3.52 8.90
CA ASP A 87 -3.44 4.01 8.98
C ASP A 87 -4.10 4.01 7.62
N HIS A 88 -5.21 3.29 7.52
CA HIS A 88 -5.95 3.02 6.29
C HIS A 88 -5.20 2.19 5.24
N THR A 89 -4.00 1.70 5.56
CA THR A 89 -3.24 0.79 4.72
C THR A 89 -3.34 -0.64 5.26
N LEU A 90 -2.84 -0.89 6.47
CA LEU A 90 -2.83 -2.19 7.14
C LEU A 90 -3.87 -2.31 8.25
N LEU A 91 -4.34 -1.18 8.77
CA LEU A 91 -5.29 -1.09 9.88
C LEU A 91 -6.08 0.20 9.79
N ASN A 92 -7.12 0.34 10.59
CA ASN A 92 -7.85 1.58 10.76
C ASN A 92 -8.09 1.80 12.25
N SER A 93 -7.88 3.02 12.74
CA SER A 93 -8.05 3.40 14.14
C SER A 93 -9.02 4.59 14.29
N THR A 94 -9.77 4.62 15.38
CA THR A 94 -10.62 5.75 15.78
C THR A 94 -10.62 5.93 17.29
N ARG A 95 -10.89 7.15 17.76
CA ARG A 95 -11.00 7.42 19.20
C ARG A 95 -12.33 6.87 19.75
N PHE A 96 -12.36 6.55 21.04
CA PHE A 96 -13.58 6.09 21.69
C PHE A 96 -14.75 7.05 21.55
N ASP A 97 -14.52 8.36 21.66
CA ASP A 97 -15.56 9.38 21.51
C ASP A 97 -16.03 9.58 20.06
N GLU A 98 -15.28 9.07 19.09
CA GLU A 98 -15.65 9.07 17.67
C GLU A 98 -16.44 7.80 17.26
N ALA A 99 -16.40 6.76 18.10
CA ALA A 99 -17.09 5.48 17.92
C ALA A 99 -18.46 5.41 18.63
N VAL A 100 -18.93 6.52 19.20
CA VAL A 100 -20.20 6.58 19.93
C VAL A 100 -21.37 6.18 19.02
N GLY A 101 -22.25 5.33 19.54
CA GLY A 101 -23.40 4.77 18.82
C GLY A 101 -23.11 3.46 18.10
N PHE A 102 -21.86 2.99 18.11
CA PHE A 102 -21.43 1.74 17.50
C PHE A 102 -20.94 0.69 18.52
N GLU A 103 -21.09 0.96 19.82
CA GLU A 103 -20.54 0.13 20.92
C GLU A 103 -21.04 -1.32 20.85
N GLU A 104 -22.35 -1.52 20.66
CA GLU A 104 -22.94 -2.86 20.58
C GLU A 104 -22.48 -3.61 19.32
N GLN A 105 -22.28 -2.91 18.20
CA GLN A 105 -21.77 -3.53 16.97
C GLN A 105 -20.30 -3.95 17.12
N LEU A 106 -19.46 -3.11 17.74
CA LEU A 106 -18.08 -3.44 18.04
C LEU A 106 -17.98 -4.60 19.03
N ALA A 107 -18.81 -4.60 20.08
CA ALA A 107 -18.90 -5.71 21.02
C ALA A 107 -19.40 -7.00 20.35
N ALA A 108 -20.35 -6.91 19.42
CA ALA A 108 -20.83 -8.04 18.64
C ALA A 108 -19.74 -8.63 17.75
N ILE A 109 -18.92 -7.80 17.09
CA ILE A 109 -17.76 -8.26 16.31
C ILE A 109 -16.76 -9.01 17.19
N GLN A 110 -16.46 -8.49 18.39
CA GLN A 110 -15.56 -9.17 19.32
C GLN A 110 -16.13 -10.50 19.82
N ARG A 111 -17.44 -10.57 20.09
CA ARG A 111 -18.14 -11.80 20.52
C ARG A 111 -18.28 -12.85 19.41
N ALA A 112 -18.45 -12.40 18.16
CA ALA A 112 -18.63 -13.28 17.01
C ALA A 112 -17.32 -13.89 16.52
N ARG A 113 -16.17 -13.41 16.99
CA ARG A 113 -14.85 -13.96 16.65
C ARG A 113 -14.74 -15.42 17.14
N PRO A 114 -14.44 -16.38 16.25
CA PRO A 114 -14.06 -17.74 16.65
C PRO A 114 -12.79 -17.76 17.51
N GLU A 115 -12.74 -18.63 18.52
CA GLU A 115 -11.59 -18.69 19.45
C GLU A 115 -10.26 -19.00 18.77
N ASP A 116 -10.30 -19.80 17.69
CA ASP A 116 -9.16 -20.25 16.89
C ASP A 116 -8.64 -19.20 15.89
N GLN A 117 -9.42 -18.16 15.62
CA GLN A 117 -9.01 -17.08 14.73
C GLN A 117 -8.26 -15.97 15.47
N PRO A 118 -7.27 -15.30 14.87
CA PRO A 118 -6.59 -14.19 15.52
C PRO A 118 -7.52 -12.99 15.78
N VAL A 119 -7.20 -12.19 16.79
CA VAL A 119 -7.93 -10.94 17.06
C VAL A 119 -7.68 -9.95 15.92
N SER A 120 -8.75 -9.33 15.41
CA SER A 120 -8.68 -8.24 14.42
C SER A 120 -9.19 -6.91 14.94
N LEU A 121 -10.06 -6.88 15.95
CA LEU A 121 -10.59 -5.64 16.56
C LEU A 121 -10.12 -5.49 18.00
N TYR A 122 -9.37 -4.42 18.25
CA TYR A 122 -8.71 -4.12 19.53
C TYR A 122 -9.32 -2.90 20.20
N HIS A 123 -9.51 -3.02 21.51
CA HIS A 123 -9.89 -1.94 22.42
C HIS A 123 -8.67 -1.54 23.25
N LEU A 124 -8.02 -0.43 22.91
CA LEU A 124 -6.77 0.03 23.52
C LEU A 124 -7.06 1.11 24.55
N GLU A 125 -7.32 0.71 25.79
CA GLU A 125 -7.72 1.61 26.88
C GLU A 125 -6.67 2.71 27.14
N HIS A 126 -5.38 2.35 27.18
CA HIS A 126 -4.29 3.27 27.48
C HIS A 126 -4.12 4.38 26.42
N MET A 127 -4.56 4.13 25.19
CA MET A 127 -4.55 5.11 24.11
C MET A 127 -5.92 5.72 23.83
N ARG A 128 -6.98 5.19 24.45
CA ARG A 128 -8.40 5.52 24.17
C ARG A 128 -8.78 5.34 22.70
N LEU A 129 -8.27 4.26 22.09
CA LEU A 129 -8.45 3.95 20.67
C LEU A 129 -9.12 2.60 20.45
N TRP A 130 -10.04 2.56 19.50
CA TRP A 130 -10.41 1.33 18.80
C TRP A 130 -9.51 1.18 17.58
N THR A 131 -9.01 -0.03 17.34
CA THR A 131 -8.17 -0.35 16.19
C THR A 131 -8.64 -1.64 15.54
N LYS A 132 -8.97 -1.56 14.26
CA LYS A 132 -9.33 -2.69 13.41
C LYS A 132 -8.19 -2.99 12.45
N LEU A 133 -7.63 -4.19 12.52
CA LEU A 133 -6.70 -4.71 11.52
C LEU A 133 -7.44 -5.01 10.22
N ARG A 134 -6.85 -4.63 9.08
CA ARG A 134 -7.40 -4.92 7.77
C ARG A 134 -7.42 -6.44 7.55
N PRO A 135 -8.49 -7.02 6.98
CA PRO A 135 -8.53 -8.45 6.65
C PRO A 135 -7.30 -8.89 5.87
N TYR A 136 -6.85 -10.13 6.10
CA TYR A 136 -5.67 -10.74 5.47
C TYR A 136 -4.30 -10.12 5.83
N VAL A 137 -4.23 -9.15 6.77
CA VAL A 137 -2.96 -8.48 7.09
C VAL A 137 -1.89 -9.43 7.64
N ARG A 138 -2.26 -10.45 8.40
CA ARG A 138 -1.27 -11.36 9.02
C ARG A 138 -0.64 -12.27 7.98
N GLU A 139 -1.47 -12.88 7.15
CA GLU A 139 -1.08 -13.70 6.01
C GLU A 139 -0.28 -12.88 4.99
N PHE A 140 -0.67 -11.62 4.75
CA PHE A 140 0.10 -10.68 3.95
C PHE A 140 1.50 -10.49 4.52
N LEU A 141 1.64 -10.19 5.81
CA LEU A 141 2.94 -9.96 6.46
C LEU A 141 3.83 -11.22 6.45
N GLU A 142 3.26 -12.40 6.69
CA GLU A 142 4.00 -13.67 6.60
C GLU A 142 4.59 -13.87 5.19
N LYS A 143 3.74 -13.81 4.16
CA LYS A 143 4.16 -14.03 2.78
C LYS A 143 5.10 -12.93 2.29
N ALA A 144 4.86 -11.68 2.68
CA ALA A 144 5.77 -10.58 2.35
C ALA A 144 7.14 -10.74 3.03
N HIS A 145 7.18 -11.25 4.27
CA HIS A 145 8.44 -11.47 5.00
C HIS A 145 9.36 -12.50 4.34
N GLU A 146 8.80 -13.48 3.61
CA GLU A 146 9.60 -14.48 2.87
C GLU A 146 10.47 -13.83 1.80
N VAL A 147 9.97 -12.75 1.18
CA VAL A 147 10.56 -12.14 -0.02
C VAL A 147 10.97 -10.67 0.18
N SER A 148 10.77 -10.11 1.36
CA SER A 148 11.11 -8.72 1.66
C SER A 148 11.60 -8.49 3.09
N GLU A 149 12.39 -7.44 3.26
CA GLU A 149 12.68 -6.82 4.56
C GLU A 149 11.73 -5.63 4.74
N MET A 150 10.90 -5.68 5.78
CA MET A 150 9.78 -4.75 5.95
C MET A 150 10.09 -3.64 6.94
N HIS A 151 9.62 -2.44 6.63
CA HIS A 151 9.71 -1.23 7.45
C HIS A 151 8.31 -0.66 7.64
N ILE A 152 8.00 -0.18 8.85
CA ILE A 152 6.83 0.67 9.08
C ILE A 152 7.23 2.12 8.84
N TYR A 153 6.41 2.88 8.10
CA TYR A 153 6.54 4.33 8.01
C TYR A 153 5.17 5.00 8.09
N THR A 154 4.85 5.58 9.24
CA THR A 154 3.56 6.22 9.53
C THR A 154 3.70 7.71 9.85
N HIS A 155 2.62 8.47 9.65
CA HIS A 155 2.45 9.82 10.20
C HIS A 155 1.93 9.83 11.65
N GLY A 156 1.73 8.67 12.27
CA GLY A 156 1.50 8.55 13.71
C GLY A 156 2.76 8.90 14.52
N ASN A 157 2.58 9.31 15.77
CA ASN A 157 3.70 9.52 16.69
C ASN A 157 4.38 8.19 17.07
N ALA A 158 5.55 8.25 17.72
CA ALA A 158 6.33 7.06 18.05
C ALA A 158 5.58 6.08 18.97
N GLU A 159 4.87 6.58 19.98
CA GLU A 159 4.08 5.74 20.91
C GLU A 159 3.01 4.94 20.16
N TYR A 160 2.27 5.60 19.27
CA TYR A 160 1.28 4.97 18.41
C TYR A 160 1.91 3.96 17.44
N ALA A 161 2.99 4.33 16.76
CA ALA A 161 3.64 3.46 15.79
C ALA A 161 4.14 2.16 16.45
N ILE A 162 4.74 2.26 17.64
CA ILE A 162 5.20 1.11 18.43
C ILE A 162 4.03 0.23 18.84
N GLU A 163 2.92 0.82 19.31
CA GLU A 163 1.76 0.04 19.74
C GLU A 163 1.10 -0.69 18.56
N MET A 164 0.88 -0.02 17.44
CA MET A 164 0.34 -0.64 16.23
C MET A 164 1.26 -1.76 15.71
N ALA A 165 2.57 -1.54 15.74
CA ALA A 165 3.55 -2.57 15.37
C ALA A 165 3.44 -3.81 16.27
N ARG A 166 3.17 -3.65 17.57
CA ARG A 166 2.95 -4.79 18.49
C ARG A 166 1.68 -5.57 18.16
N LEU A 167 0.61 -4.92 17.71
CA LEU A 167 -0.62 -5.62 17.30
C LEU A 167 -0.41 -6.46 16.03
N LEU A 168 0.37 -5.91 15.09
CA LEU A 168 0.70 -6.55 13.81
C LEU A 168 1.77 -7.64 13.97
N ASP A 169 2.80 -7.39 14.78
CA ASP A 169 3.99 -8.24 14.97
C ASP A 169 4.34 -8.39 16.47
N PRO A 170 3.56 -9.15 17.24
CA PRO A 170 3.79 -9.32 18.68
C PRO A 170 5.17 -9.91 19.01
N THR A 171 5.75 -10.68 18.09
CA THR A 171 7.04 -11.38 18.26
C THR A 171 8.22 -10.61 17.73
N LYS A 172 8.02 -9.40 17.18
CA LYS A 172 9.04 -8.57 16.52
C LYS A 172 9.80 -9.27 15.38
N ARG A 173 9.21 -10.28 14.73
CA ARG A 173 9.84 -11.06 13.66
C ARG A 173 9.88 -10.29 12.34
N PHE A 174 8.86 -9.48 12.07
CA PHE A 174 8.65 -8.81 10.80
C PHE A 174 9.37 -7.46 10.73
N PHE A 175 9.21 -6.63 11.76
CA PHE A 175 9.70 -5.25 11.75
C PHE A 175 10.94 -5.05 12.61
N ALA A 176 11.11 -5.84 13.68
CA ALA A 176 12.13 -5.60 14.70
C ALA A 176 12.12 -4.12 15.15
N GLU A 177 13.18 -3.38 14.88
CA GLU A 177 13.31 -1.95 15.22
C GLU A 177 13.12 -1.01 14.00
N ARG A 178 12.67 -1.54 12.85
CA ARG A 178 12.46 -0.78 11.59
C ARG A 178 11.12 -0.05 11.57
N ILE A 179 10.92 0.86 12.53
CA ILE A 179 9.69 1.64 12.69
C ILE A 179 10.02 3.13 12.59
N ILE A 180 9.46 3.79 11.57
CA ILE A 180 9.64 5.21 11.31
C ILE A 180 8.32 5.92 11.61
N SER A 181 8.36 6.85 12.57
CA SER A 181 7.21 7.63 13.00
C SER A 181 7.26 9.06 12.44
N GLN A 182 6.21 9.84 12.69
CA GLN A 182 6.15 11.25 12.31
C GLN A 182 7.34 12.08 12.83
N GLY A 183 7.83 11.75 14.03
CA GLY A 183 8.95 12.47 14.64
C GLY A 183 10.30 12.19 13.99
N ASP A 184 10.37 11.15 13.16
CA ASP A 184 11.58 10.72 12.45
C ASP A 184 11.63 11.29 11.02
N SER A 185 10.49 11.70 10.46
CA SER A 185 10.41 12.38 9.16
C SER A 185 11.27 13.66 9.12
N THR A 186 12.00 13.85 8.02
CA THR A 186 12.79 15.07 7.79
C THR A 186 11.95 16.29 7.42
N VAL A 187 10.80 16.07 6.79
CA VAL A 187 9.85 17.11 6.42
C VAL A 187 8.47 16.79 6.99
N LYS A 188 7.85 17.80 7.63
CA LYS A 188 6.52 17.63 8.24
C LYS A 188 5.48 17.27 7.17
N HIS A 189 4.67 16.25 7.45
CA HIS A 189 3.61 15.76 6.55
C HIS A 189 4.08 15.21 5.19
N VAL A 190 5.38 14.98 5.03
CA VAL A 190 5.97 14.35 3.84
C VAL A 190 6.73 13.10 4.29
N LYS A 191 6.63 12.04 3.49
CA LYS A 191 7.43 10.85 3.60
C LYS A 191 8.45 10.84 2.47
N ASP A 192 9.69 10.49 2.80
CA ASP A 192 10.79 10.40 1.85
C ASP A 192 11.61 9.14 2.16
N LEU A 193 12.23 8.54 1.15
CA LEU A 193 13.10 7.38 1.37
C LEU A 193 14.46 7.80 1.92
N ASP A 194 14.68 9.09 2.14
CA ASP A 194 15.86 9.61 2.79
C ASP A 194 16.10 8.99 4.15
N VAL A 195 15.09 8.59 4.93
CA VAL A 195 15.16 7.93 6.26
C VAL A 195 15.18 6.40 6.21
N VAL A 196 14.87 5.80 5.06
CA VAL A 196 14.87 4.34 4.88
C VAL A 196 16.27 3.89 4.46
N LEU A 197 16.81 2.87 5.13
CA LEU A 197 18.12 2.35 4.77
C LEU A 197 18.07 1.44 3.53
N GLY A 198 17.99 2.05 2.35
CA GLY A 198 17.96 1.34 1.08
C GLY A 198 18.20 2.20 -0.15
N ALA A 199 18.49 1.56 -1.28
CA ALA A 199 18.41 2.24 -2.57
C ALA A 199 16.97 2.21 -3.09
N GLU A 200 16.50 3.37 -3.54
CA GLU A 200 15.17 3.57 -4.14
C GLU A 200 14.84 2.52 -5.22
N THR A 201 15.83 2.06 -5.98
CA THR A 201 15.67 1.05 -7.03
C THR A 201 15.21 -0.32 -6.52
N ALA A 202 15.27 -0.57 -5.21
CA ALA A 202 14.88 -1.82 -4.57
C ALA A 202 13.81 -1.63 -3.48
N VAL A 203 13.17 -0.45 -3.42
CA VAL A 203 12.12 -0.16 -2.44
C VAL A 203 10.75 -0.18 -3.12
N VAL A 204 9.82 -0.97 -2.55
CA VAL A 204 8.39 -0.89 -2.83
C VAL A 204 7.72 -0.19 -1.65
N ILE A 205 6.80 0.72 -1.93
CA ILE A 205 6.01 1.44 -0.92
C ILE A 205 4.56 0.96 -1.02
N LEU A 206 3.95 0.60 0.11
CA LEU A 206 2.53 0.34 0.24
C LEU A 206 1.90 1.44 1.10
N ASP A 207 1.07 2.28 0.50
CA ASP A 207 0.46 3.45 1.16
C ASP A 207 -0.86 3.79 0.45
N ASP A 208 -1.87 4.23 1.20
CA ASP A 208 -3.16 4.65 0.63
C ASP A 208 -3.10 6.05 -0.01
N THR A 209 -2.13 6.87 0.42
CA THR A 209 -2.10 8.30 0.14
C THR A 209 -0.88 8.69 -0.69
N ALA A 210 -1.02 8.68 -2.02
CA ALA A 210 0.09 9.05 -2.91
C ALA A 210 0.71 10.44 -2.66
N GLY A 211 -0.10 11.41 -2.20
CA GLY A 211 0.33 12.79 -1.98
C GLY A 211 1.40 12.97 -0.89
N VAL A 212 1.59 11.99 0.01
CA VAL A 212 2.64 12.07 1.04
C VAL A 212 4.02 11.66 0.50
N TRP A 213 4.09 11.10 -0.71
CA TRP A 213 5.31 10.61 -1.37
C TRP A 213 5.64 11.39 -2.66
N PRO A 214 5.84 12.72 -2.61
CA PRO A 214 6.00 13.54 -3.81
C PRO A 214 7.20 13.14 -4.68
N SER A 215 8.28 12.64 -4.06
CA SER A 215 9.53 12.25 -4.75
C SER A 215 9.56 10.79 -5.19
N HIS A 216 8.61 9.95 -4.75
CA HIS A 216 8.71 8.48 -4.86
C HIS A 216 7.42 7.80 -5.34
N GLN A 217 6.58 8.50 -6.10
CA GLN A 217 5.32 7.94 -6.63
C GLN A 217 5.54 6.72 -7.54
N GLN A 218 6.72 6.60 -8.17
CA GLN A 218 7.08 5.45 -9.00
C GLN A 218 7.37 4.17 -8.19
N ASN A 219 7.71 4.31 -6.91
CA ASN A 219 7.89 3.20 -5.98
C ASN A 219 6.58 2.77 -5.30
N LEU A 220 5.53 3.58 -5.45
CA LEU A 220 4.28 3.42 -4.73
C LEU A 220 3.34 2.42 -5.41
N LEU A 221 3.10 1.32 -4.71
CA LEU A 221 1.92 0.47 -4.88
C LEU A 221 0.79 1.09 -4.06
N GLN A 222 0.07 2.04 -4.67
CA GLN A 222 -1.02 2.71 -3.99
C GLN A 222 -2.15 1.71 -3.72
N VAL A 223 -2.61 1.66 -2.47
CA VAL A 223 -3.75 0.83 -2.05
C VAL A 223 -5.00 1.66 -1.87
N GLU A 224 -6.14 0.99 -1.93
CA GLU A 224 -7.39 1.58 -1.49
C GLU A 224 -7.35 1.83 0.02
N ARG A 225 -7.88 3.00 0.42
CA ARG A 225 -8.04 3.39 1.82
C ARG A 225 -8.98 2.43 2.55
N TYR A 226 -8.47 1.76 3.57
CA TYR A 226 -9.27 0.94 4.48
C TYR A 226 -10.06 1.83 5.45
N VAL A 227 -11.38 1.93 5.23
CA VAL A 227 -12.29 2.77 6.03
C VAL A 227 -13.28 1.89 6.78
N PHE A 228 -12.84 1.35 7.91
CA PHE A 228 -13.69 0.55 8.77
C PHE A 228 -14.61 1.42 9.64
N PHE A 229 -14.06 2.44 10.28
CA PHE A 229 -14.79 3.29 11.21
C PHE A 229 -15.51 4.47 10.52
N PRO A 230 -16.75 4.80 10.92
CA PRO A 230 -17.53 5.90 10.35
C PRO A 230 -16.86 7.27 10.48
N ALA A 231 -16.13 7.50 11.58
CA ALA A 231 -15.43 8.76 11.82
C ALA A 231 -14.35 9.04 10.76
N CYS A 232 -13.71 7.98 10.26
CA CYS A 232 -12.72 8.10 9.20
C CYS A 232 -13.36 8.51 7.88
N ALA A 233 -14.49 7.90 7.50
CA ALA A 233 -15.25 8.29 6.30
C ALA A 233 -15.61 9.79 6.33
N ARG A 234 -16.09 10.29 7.48
CA ARG A 234 -16.40 11.71 7.69
C ARG A 234 -15.18 12.61 7.60
N ARG A 235 -14.05 12.22 8.19
CA ARG A 235 -12.80 13.01 8.17
C ARG A 235 -12.27 13.22 6.76
N PHE A 236 -12.41 12.21 5.90
CA PHE A 236 -12.04 12.28 4.49
C PHE A 236 -13.15 12.82 3.58
N GLN A 237 -14.30 13.21 4.15
CA GLN A 237 -15.47 13.71 3.41
C GLN A 237 -15.89 12.77 2.29
N LEU A 238 -15.82 11.47 2.57
CA LEU A 238 -16.22 10.45 1.60
C LEU A 238 -17.75 10.39 1.57
N ASN A 239 -18.32 10.40 0.36
CA ASN A 239 -19.77 10.25 0.16
C ASN A 239 -20.20 8.77 0.20
N VAL A 240 -19.61 7.97 1.10
CA VAL A 240 -19.91 6.55 1.27
C VAL A 240 -19.96 6.15 2.73
N GLN A 241 -20.71 5.09 3.01
CA GLN A 241 -20.76 4.44 4.32
C GLN A 241 -19.45 3.67 4.57
N SER A 242 -18.99 3.70 5.81
CA SER A 242 -17.88 2.87 6.29
C SER A 242 -18.23 1.39 6.33
N LEU A 243 -17.23 0.51 6.41
CA LEU A 243 -17.46 -0.93 6.48
C LEU A 243 -18.27 -1.34 7.72
N LEU A 244 -18.05 -0.67 8.85
CA LEU A 244 -18.82 -0.89 10.08
C LEU A 244 -20.31 -0.51 9.91
N GLU A 245 -20.61 0.63 9.27
CA GLU A 245 -22.00 1.02 8.96
C GLU A 245 -22.70 0.04 8.04
N LEU A 246 -21.94 -0.61 7.15
CA LEU A 246 -22.43 -1.61 6.22
C LEU A 246 -22.53 -3.01 6.85
N GLY A 247 -22.03 -3.21 8.07
CA GLY A 247 -22.01 -4.51 8.75
C GLY A 247 -21.20 -5.57 8.01
N ARG A 248 -20.14 -5.18 7.28
CA ARG A 248 -19.28 -6.09 6.51
C ARG A 248 -17.81 -5.68 6.61
N ASP A 249 -16.93 -6.44 5.96
CA ASP A 249 -15.50 -6.15 5.88
C ASP A 249 -14.95 -6.53 4.48
N GLU A 250 -13.66 -6.29 4.23
CA GLU A 250 -12.99 -6.78 3.02
C GLU A 250 -12.89 -8.31 2.98
N ASP A 251 -12.82 -8.87 1.77
CA ASP A 251 -12.57 -10.29 1.55
C ASP A 251 -11.07 -10.62 1.58
N GLU A 252 -10.69 -11.71 2.24
CA GLU A 252 -9.28 -12.08 2.40
C GLU A 252 -8.62 -12.55 1.10
N GLN A 253 -9.39 -13.17 0.19
CA GLN A 253 -8.84 -13.76 -1.04
C GLN A 253 -8.68 -12.74 -2.16
N HIS A 254 -9.56 -11.75 -2.22
CA HIS A 254 -9.63 -10.81 -3.33
C HIS A 254 -9.56 -9.34 -2.90
N GLY A 255 -9.39 -9.07 -1.61
CA GLY A 255 -9.20 -7.74 -1.06
C GLY A 255 -7.88 -7.08 -1.49
N MET A 256 -7.66 -5.89 -0.96
CA MET A 256 -6.57 -5.02 -1.43
C MET A 256 -5.19 -5.57 -1.08
N LEU A 257 -5.01 -6.11 0.12
CA LEU A 257 -3.72 -6.69 0.55
C LEU A 257 -3.35 -7.94 -0.25
N ALA A 258 -4.34 -8.77 -0.61
CA ALA A 258 -4.13 -9.91 -1.50
C ALA A 258 -3.67 -9.45 -2.90
N SER A 259 -4.27 -8.37 -3.42
CA SER A 259 -3.87 -7.76 -4.70
C SER A 259 -2.45 -7.19 -4.64
N ALA A 260 -2.10 -6.49 -3.55
CA ALA A 260 -0.75 -5.96 -3.33
C ALA A 260 0.31 -7.08 -3.28
N LEU A 261 0.02 -8.18 -2.57
CA LEU A 261 0.92 -9.32 -2.49
C LEU A 261 1.13 -10.01 -3.86
N ARG A 262 0.09 -10.08 -4.70
CA ARG A 262 0.20 -10.63 -6.06
C ARG A 262 1.13 -9.78 -6.94
N VAL A 263 1.00 -8.45 -6.87
CA VAL A 263 1.91 -7.53 -7.58
C VAL A 263 3.35 -7.72 -7.09
N HIS A 264 3.55 -7.79 -5.77
CA HIS A 264 4.84 -8.05 -5.16
C HIS A 264 5.45 -9.40 -5.61
N SER A 265 4.67 -10.47 -5.62
CA SER A 265 5.13 -11.82 -6.00
C SER A 265 5.56 -11.89 -7.47
N ARG A 266 4.89 -11.14 -8.36
CA ARG A 266 5.28 -11.04 -9.78
C ARG A 266 6.62 -10.36 -10.00
N PHE A 267 7.08 -9.51 -9.07
CA PHE A 267 8.43 -8.92 -9.14
C PHE A 267 9.52 -10.00 -9.14
N PHE A 268 9.47 -10.90 -8.16
CA PHE A 268 10.49 -11.95 -8.03
C PHE A 268 10.37 -13.08 -9.05
N GLY A 269 9.16 -13.36 -9.53
CA GLY A 269 8.95 -14.32 -10.62
C GLY A 269 9.63 -13.91 -11.93
N ALA A 270 9.68 -12.61 -12.22
CA ALA A 270 10.33 -12.05 -13.43
C ALA A 270 11.85 -11.85 -13.27
N SER A 271 12.36 -11.77 -12.05
CA SER A 271 13.77 -11.50 -11.71
C SER A 271 14.71 -12.72 -11.82
N ALA A 272 14.26 -13.86 -12.36
CA ALA A 272 15.12 -15.04 -12.56
C ALA A 272 16.26 -14.82 -13.60
N GLY A 273 16.32 -13.66 -14.25
CA GLY A 273 17.26 -13.32 -15.33
C GLY A 273 18.54 -12.57 -14.96
N GLY A 274 18.86 -12.35 -13.67
CA GLY A 274 20.22 -11.96 -13.24
C GLY A 274 20.66 -10.50 -13.48
N GLY A 275 19.77 -9.58 -13.85
CA GLY A 275 20.05 -8.13 -13.88
C GLY A 275 19.54 -7.41 -12.63
N GLN A 276 20.22 -6.34 -12.19
CA GLN A 276 19.69 -5.42 -11.18
C GLN A 276 18.45 -4.72 -11.77
N GLN A 277 17.26 -5.22 -11.45
CA GLN A 277 16.00 -4.66 -11.94
C GLN A 277 15.55 -3.52 -11.03
N ASP A 278 15.30 -2.35 -11.63
CA ASP A 278 14.70 -1.22 -10.95
C ASP A 278 13.20 -1.52 -10.71
N VAL A 279 12.80 -1.61 -9.45
CA VAL A 279 11.42 -1.85 -9.02
C VAL A 279 10.43 -0.92 -9.72
N ARG A 280 10.81 0.34 -9.95
CA ARG A 280 9.94 1.35 -10.57
C ARG A 280 9.55 0.97 -12.00
N GLN A 281 10.51 0.48 -12.78
CA GLN A 281 10.27 0.02 -14.15
C GLN A 281 9.38 -1.22 -14.17
N HIS A 282 9.57 -2.12 -13.20
CA HIS A 282 8.74 -3.32 -13.08
C HIS A 282 7.30 -2.98 -12.68
N LEU A 283 7.11 -2.12 -11.68
CA LEU A 283 5.79 -1.64 -11.26
C LEU A 283 5.08 -0.94 -12.43
N GLN A 284 5.79 -0.08 -13.18
CA GLN A 284 5.25 0.54 -14.37
C GLN A 284 4.82 -0.49 -15.43
N ALA A 285 5.65 -1.49 -15.72
CA ALA A 285 5.31 -2.55 -16.66
C ALA A 285 4.06 -3.33 -16.23
N LEU A 286 3.94 -3.65 -14.94
CA LEU A 286 2.74 -4.31 -14.39
C LEU A 286 1.49 -3.44 -14.49
N ARG A 287 1.60 -2.12 -14.27
CA ARG A 287 0.46 -1.20 -14.44
C ARG A 287 -0.02 -1.18 -15.89
N LEU A 288 0.89 -1.12 -16.85
CA LEU A 288 0.56 -1.10 -18.28
C LEU A 288 -0.05 -2.42 -18.79
N GLN A 289 0.06 -3.50 -18.03
CA GLN A 289 -0.61 -4.75 -18.36
C GLN A 289 -2.08 -4.75 -17.93
N VAL A 290 -2.50 -3.86 -17.03
CA VAL A 290 -3.84 -3.88 -16.42
C VAL A 290 -4.95 -3.77 -17.47
N LEU A 291 -4.83 -2.82 -18.40
CA LEU A 291 -5.78 -2.57 -19.49
C LEU A 291 -5.13 -2.77 -20.86
N SER A 292 -4.06 -3.57 -20.93
CA SER A 292 -3.46 -3.94 -22.21
C SER A 292 -4.49 -4.61 -23.12
N GLY A 293 -4.55 -4.17 -24.37
CA GLY A 293 -5.55 -4.64 -25.34
C GLY A 293 -6.91 -3.92 -25.27
N CYS A 294 -7.13 -3.03 -24.30
CA CYS A 294 -8.32 -2.19 -24.27
C CYS A 294 -8.16 -0.96 -25.19
N ARG A 295 -9.21 -0.63 -25.94
CA ARG A 295 -9.37 0.66 -26.61
C ARG A 295 -10.57 1.39 -26.02
N ILE A 296 -10.32 2.57 -25.46
CA ILE A 296 -11.27 3.30 -24.60
C ILE A 296 -11.65 4.63 -25.24
N SER A 297 -12.96 4.89 -25.29
CA SER A 297 -13.51 6.21 -25.60
C SER A 297 -14.32 6.74 -24.42
N PHE A 298 -14.12 8.02 -24.07
CA PHE A 298 -14.83 8.66 -22.97
C PHE A 298 -16.11 9.36 -23.44
N SER A 299 -17.22 9.21 -22.71
CA SER A 299 -18.49 9.91 -22.97
C SER A 299 -18.96 10.69 -21.75
N ARG A 300 -19.19 12.01 -21.90
CA ARG A 300 -19.64 12.93 -20.84
C ARG A 300 -18.72 13.00 -19.60
N ILE A 301 -17.48 12.55 -19.72
CA ILE A 301 -16.45 12.65 -18.68
C ILE A 301 -15.47 13.79 -19.00
N ILE A 302 -14.96 13.80 -20.23
CA ILE A 302 -14.07 14.85 -20.73
C ILE A 302 -14.93 15.94 -21.39
N PRO A 303 -14.73 17.23 -21.06
CA PRO A 303 -15.49 18.33 -21.65
C PRO A 303 -15.44 18.34 -23.18
N ARG A 304 -16.60 18.58 -23.82
CA ARG A 304 -16.67 18.70 -25.29
C ARG A 304 -15.90 19.94 -25.74
N GLY A 305 -15.02 19.80 -26.73
CA GLY A 305 -14.23 20.90 -27.28
C GLY A 305 -13.00 21.26 -26.46
N ASP A 306 -12.64 20.47 -25.45
CA ASP A 306 -11.34 20.58 -24.81
C ASP A 306 -10.24 20.44 -25.87
N ARG A 307 -9.27 21.36 -25.86
CA ARG A 307 -8.14 21.37 -26.80
C ARG A 307 -7.08 20.34 -26.43
N PHE A 308 -7.06 19.91 -25.16
CA PHE A 308 -6.06 18.99 -24.61
C PHE A 308 -6.74 17.88 -23.78
N PRO A 309 -7.68 17.11 -24.37
CA PRO A 309 -8.39 16.03 -23.68
C PRO A 309 -7.44 14.97 -23.09
N GLU A 310 -6.25 14.82 -23.65
CA GLU A 310 -5.18 13.94 -23.15
C GLU A 310 -4.59 14.37 -21.80
N THR A 311 -4.85 15.60 -21.35
CA THR A 311 -4.47 16.08 -20.01
C THR A 311 -5.53 15.79 -18.96
N HIS A 312 -6.67 15.23 -19.35
CA HIS A 312 -7.72 14.88 -18.41
C HIS A 312 -7.29 13.69 -17.53
N PRO A 313 -7.52 13.70 -16.20
CA PRO A 313 -7.07 12.64 -15.29
C PRO A 313 -7.48 11.23 -15.70
N HIS A 314 -8.73 11.05 -16.15
CA HIS A 314 -9.22 9.74 -16.60
C HIS A 314 -8.53 9.26 -17.89
N TRP A 315 -8.20 10.19 -18.80
CA TRP A 315 -7.45 9.85 -20.02
C TRP A 315 -6.03 9.41 -19.65
N GLN A 316 -5.36 10.21 -18.81
CA GLN A 316 -4.01 9.92 -18.36
C GLN A 316 -3.93 8.63 -17.57
N MET A 317 -4.98 8.31 -16.80
CA MET A 317 -5.06 7.06 -16.07
C MET A 317 -5.17 5.84 -17.00
N ALA A 318 -6.05 5.91 -18.00
CA ALA A 318 -6.29 4.78 -18.89
C ALA A 318 -5.10 4.45 -19.83
N GLN A 319 -4.39 5.47 -20.32
CA GLN A 319 -3.49 5.33 -21.48
C GLN A 319 -2.27 4.40 -21.29
N GLN A 320 -1.77 3.86 -22.40
CA GLN A 320 -0.63 2.93 -22.45
C GLN A 320 0.77 3.56 -22.48
N HIS A 321 0.88 4.84 -22.84
CA HIS A 321 2.06 5.71 -22.72
C HIS A 321 1.94 6.90 -23.71
N LYS A 322 2.37 8.08 -23.27
CA LYS A 322 3.07 9.07 -24.10
C LYS A 322 4.18 9.70 -23.26
N PRO A 323 5.37 10.01 -23.84
CA PRO A 323 6.24 10.99 -23.22
C PRO A 323 5.44 12.30 -23.12
N ILE A 324 5.24 12.79 -21.89
CA ILE A 324 4.74 14.14 -21.68
C ILE A 324 5.83 15.07 -22.23
N LYS A 325 5.66 15.53 -23.47
CA LYS A 325 6.37 16.73 -23.91
C LYS A 325 5.77 17.86 -23.08
N PHE A 326 6.44 18.22 -21.99
CA PHE A 326 6.15 19.46 -21.29
C PHE A 326 6.24 20.58 -22.31
N ALA A 327 5.08 21.07 -22.75
CA ALA A 327 5.00 22.40 -23.32
C ALA A 327 5.27 23.33 -22.14
N VAL A 328 6.53 23.74 -21.97
CA VAL A 328 6.86 24.91 -21.16
C VAL A 328 6.27 26.10 -21.89
N SER A 329 5.00 26.40 -21.61
CA SER A 329 4.44 27.70 -21.93
C SER A 329 4.81 28.64 -20.80
N ASN A 330 5.65 29.62 -21.13
CA ASN A 330 6.08 30.71 -20.28
C ASN A 330 4.97 31.26 -19.37
N GLY A 331 5.29 31.39 -18.08
CA GLY A 331 4.72 32.41 -17.20
C GLY A 331 3.26 32.20 -16.80
N GLY A 332 3.04 31.45 -15.72
CA GLY A 332 1.78 31.45 -15.01
C GLY A 332 1.81 30.46 -13.86
N SER A 333 2.00 30.97 -12.65
CA SER A 333 1.89 30.22 -11.41
C SER A 333 0.48 29.66 -11.25
N ARG A 334 0.26 28.46 -11.76
CA ARG A 334 -0.67 27.50 -11.18
C ARG A 334 0.20 26.35 -10.72
N GLU A 335 0.33 26.19 -9.42
CA GLU A 335 0.79 24.96 -8.79
C GLU A 335 -0.12 23.83 -9.30
N SER A 336 0.26 23.25 -10.44
CA SER A 336 -0.24 21.96 -10.86
C SER A 336 0.38 20.99 -9.88
N GLN A 337 -0.42 20.52 -8.93
CA GLN A 337 -0.09 19.32 -8.17
C GLN A 337 0.16 18.23 -9.20
N SER A 338 1.43 17.94 -9.45
CA SER A 338 1.90 16.88 -10.32
C SER A 338 1.56 15.55 -9.65
N ILE A 339 0.33 15.08 -9.86
CA ILE A 339 0.01 13.66 -9.71
C ILE A 339 0.72 13.01 -10.90
N GLU A 340 1.80 12.26 -10.67
CA GLU A 340 2.34 11.41 -11.72
C GLU A 340 1.31 10.32 -11.99
N TRP A 341 0.53 10.52 -13.06
CA TRP A 341 -0.67 9.74 -13.32
C TRP A 341 -0.37 8.26 -13.58
N VAL A 342 -1.07 7.39 -12.85
CA VAL A 342 -1.04 5.93 -12.99
C VAL A 342 -1.49 5.53 -14.38
N GLN A 343 -0.62 5.04 -15.25
CA GLN A 343 -0.98 4.60 -16.61
C GLN A 343 -1.31 3.11 -16.63
N LEU A 344 -2.47 2.74 -17.20
CA LEU A 344 -2.99 1.38 -17.15
C LEU A 344 -2.85 0.56 -18.42
N GLY A 345 -2.36 1.11 -19.53
CA GLY A 345 -2.08 0.27 -20.72
C GLY A 345 -3.12 0.27 -21.83
N ALA A 346 -4.16 1.09 -21.77
CA ALA A 346 -5.17 1.16 -22.83
C ALA A 346 -4.76 2.10 -23.97
N VAL A 347 -5.27 1.84 -25.17
CA VAL A 347 -5.32 2.85 -26.24
C VAL A 347 -6.52 3.75 -25.96
N VAL A 348 -6.32 5.08 -25.92
CA VAL A 348 -7.42 6.02 -25.68
C VAL A 348 -7.67 6.86 -26.92
N THR A 349 -8.94 6.96 -27.34
CA THR A 349 -9.38 7.66 -28.55
C THR A 349 -10.44 8.72 -28.24
N LEU A 350 -10.51 9.74 -29.10
CA LEU A 350 -11.52 10.80 -28.99
C LEU A 350 -12.90 10.35 -29.45
N GLY A 351 -12.94 9.48 -30.46
CA GLY A 351 -14.15 8.91 -31.03
C GLY A 351 -14.31 7.45 -30.66
N VAL A 352 -15.37 6.85 -31.21
CA VAL A 352 -15.54 5.41 -31.27
C VAL A 352 -15.14 4.94 -32.67
N GLU A 353 -14.43 3.82 -32.73
CA GLU A 353 -13.87 3.18 -33.93
C GLU A 353 -14.25 1.69 -33.89
N GLU A 354 -14.11 0.97 -35.01
CA GLU A 354 -14.49 -0.45 -35.10
C GLU A 354 -13.81 -1.32 -34.03
N ASP A 355 -12.56 -1.04 -33.70
CA ASP A 355 -11.77 -1.74 -32.69
C ASP A 355 -11.91 -1.15 -31.26
N THR A 356 -12.83 -0.19 -31.05
CA THR A 356 -13.15 0.30 -29.71
C THR A 356 -13.79 -0.81 -28.89
N THR A 357 -13.19 -1.13 -27.74
CA THR A 357 -13.67 -2.21 -26.88
C THR A 357 -14.54 -1.68 -25.73
N HIS A 358 -14.27 -0.47 -25.24
CA HIS A 358 -15.00 0.11 -24.10
C HIS A 358 -15.40 1.57 -24.35
N VAL A 359 -16.62 1.90 -23.91
CA VAL A 359 -17.05 3.29 -23.71
C VAL A 359 -17.19 3.53 -22.21
N VAL A 360 -16.31 4.37 -21.66
CA VAL A 360 -16.39 4.81 -20.27
C VAL A 360 -17.30 6.04 -20.24
N ALA A 361 -18.43 5.98 -19.54
CA ALA A 361 -19.46 7.01 -19.63
C ALA A 361 -20.03 7.45 -18.28
N ALA A 362 -20.35 8.75 -18.18
CA ALA A 362 -21.05 9.32 -17.03
C ALA A 362 -22.58 9.35 -17.19
N ALA A 363 -23.10 9.04 -18.39
CA ALA A 363 -24.54 9.05 -18.70
C ALA A 363 -24.88 8.01 -19.78
N LYS A 364 -26.08 7.42 -19.67
CA LYS A 364 -26.58 6.38 -20.60
C LYS A 364 -26.96 6.94 -21.97
N ASP A 365 -27.48 8.16 -22.02
CA ASP A 365 -28.07 8.73 -23.24
C ASP A 365 -27.04 9.59 -24.01
N THR A 366 -26.12 8.91 -24.69
CA THR A 366 -25.10 9.56 -25.53
C THR A 366 -24.86 8.79 -26.81
N ASP A 367 -24.52 9.49 -27.90
CA ASP A 367 -24.23 8.87 -29.19
C ASP A 367 -23.19 7.74 -29.09
N LYS A 368 -22.15 7.92 -28.26
CA LYS A 368 -21.12 6.91 -28.02
C LYS A 368 -21.65 5.68 -27.29
N VAL A 369 -22.55 5.86 -26.33
CA VAL A 369 -23.17 4.74 -25.61
C VAL A 369 -24.15 4.00 -26.52
N HIS A 370 -24.97 4.71 -27.29
CA HIS A 370 -25.83 4.06 -28.30
C HIS A 370 -25.02 3.31 -29.36
N TRP A 371 -23.90 3.88 -29.81
CA TRP A 371 -22.97 3.19 -30.69
C TRP A 371 -22.41 1.92 -30.05
N ALA A 372 -22.00 1.97 -28.78
CA ALA A 372 -21.48 0.81 -28.07
C ALA A 372 -22.53 -0.30 -27.93
N VAL A 373 -23.78 0.05 -27.64
CA VAL A 373 -24.90 -0.91 -27.62
C VAL A 373 -25.08 -1.56 -28.99
N ALA A 374 -25.10 -0.76 -30.06
CA ALA A 374 -25.30 -1.25 -31.42
C ALA A 374 -24.15 -2.13 -31.95
N ASN A 375 -22.95 -2.03 -31.36
CA ASN A 375 -21.75 -2.76 -31.75
C ASN A 375 -21.29 -3.77 -30.68
N GLU A 376 -22.16 -4.07 -29.69
CA GLU A 376 -21.89 -5.04 -28.63
C GLU A 376 -20.55 -4.78 -27.90
N ARG A 377 -20.32 -3.51 -27.53
CA ARG A 377 -19.12 -3.06 -26.79
C ARG A 377 -19.44 -2.81 -25.32
N HIS A 378 -18.42 -2.92 -24.46
CA HIS A 378 -18.59 -2.69 -23.03
C HIS A 378 -18.90 -1.23 -22.72
N ILE A 379 -19.86 -1.00 -21.82
CA ILE A 379 -20.28 0.32 -21.37
C ILE A 379 -20.12 0.35 -19.86
N VAL A 380 -19.16 1.13 -19.36
CA VAL A 380 -18.77 1.14 -17.95
C VAL A 380 -18.74 2.56 -17.37
N SER A 381 -18.97 2.68 -16.07
CA SER A 381 -18.80 3.94 -15.34
C SER A 381 -17.30 4.27 -15.13
N PRO A 382 -16.95 5.51 -14.77
CA PRO A 382 -15.56 5.87 -14.41
C PRO A 382 -14.97 5.01 -13.29
N ASP A 383 -15.82 4.50 -12.38
CA ASP A 383 -15.41 3.70 -11.23
C ASP A 383 -14.70 2.40 -11.66
N TRP A 384 -15.00 1.87 -12.84
CA TRP A 384 -14.30 0.70 -13.40
C TRP A 384 -12.80 0.98 -13.61
N LEU A 385 -12.45 2.16 -14.12
CA LEU A 385 -11.04 2.55 -14.30
C LEU A 385 -10.36 2.71 -12.94
N THR A 386 -11.00 3.41 -12.01
CA THR A 386 -10.47 3.63 -10.66
C THR A 386 -10.24 2.31 -9.94
N ALA A 387 -11.23 1.40 -9.96
CA ALA A 387 -11.11 0.09 -9.33
C ALA A 387 -10.02 -0.77 -10.00
N SER A 388 -9.92 -0.72 -11.33
CA SER A 388 -8.85 -1.43 -12.06
C SER A 388 -7.46 -0.91 -11.70
N ALA A 389 -7.32 0.41 -11.52
CA ALA A 389 -6.09 1.03 -11.05
C ALA A 389 -5.72 0.60 -9.62
N CYS A 390 -6.69 0.68 -8.70
CA CYS A 390 -6.49 0.33 -7.30
C CYS A 390 -6.13 -1.15 -7.11
N LEU A 391 -6.79 -2.07 -7.83
CA LEU A 391 -6.60 -3.52 -7.66
C LEU A 391 -5.56 -4.13 -8.60
N TRP A 392 -4.93 -3.32 -9.45
CA TRP A 392 -3.89 -3.74 -10.39
C TRP A 392 -4.33 -4.91 -11.28
N ARG A 393 -5.59 -4.87 -11.73
CA ARG A 393 -6.19 -5.85 -12.65
C ARG A 393 -7.35 -5.22 -13.41
N LYS A 394 -7.60 -5.67 -14.64
CA LYS A 394 -8.84 -5.34 -15.34
C LYS A 394 -10.01 -5.85 -14.51
N MET A 395 -10.89 -4.95 -14.10
CA MET A 395 -12.11 -5.33 -13.37
C MET A 395 -13.17 -5.82 -14.34
N ASP A 396 -14.04 -6.68 -13.84
CA ASP A 396 -15.25 -7.13 -14.55
C ASP A 396 -16.16 -5.93 -14.83
N GLU A 397 -16.46 -5.70 -16.10
CA GLU A 397 -17.26 -4.60 -16.62
C GLU A 397 -18.68 -4.59 -16.08
N ASP A 398 -19.29 -5.76 -15.86
CA ASP A 398 -20.70 -5.88 -15.43
C ASP A 398 -20.94 -5.32 -14.02
N ARG A 399 -19.87 -5.18 -13.24
CA ARG A 399 -19.92 -4.62 -11.88
C ARG A 399 -20.01 -3.10 -11.85
N PHE A 400 -19.80 -2.42 -12.98
CA PHE A 400 -19.70 -0.97 -13.09
C PHE A 400 -20.64 -0.39 -14.15
N PRO A 401 -21.96 -0.63 -14.06
CA PRO A 401 -22.91 -0.07 -15.01
C PRO A 401 -22.95 1.47 -14.91
N VAL A 402 -23.21 2.12 -16.02
CA VAL A 402 -23.41 3.58 -16.09
C VAL A 402 -24.75 3.94 -15.46
N GLY A 403 -24.85 5.02 -14.70
CA GLY A 403 -26.13 5.61 -14.26
C GLY A 403 -26.69 5.12 -12.92
N ASP A 404 -26.00 4.23 -12.22
CA ASP A 404 -26.20 4.04 -10.78
C ASP A 404 -25.38 5.10 -10.02
N ALA A 405 -25.85 5.52 -8.84
CA ALA A 405 -25.18 6.52 -8.01
C ALA A 405 -23.68 6.17 -7.83
N PRO A 406 -22.77 7.17 -7.72
CA PRO A 406 -21.33 6.93 -7.60
C PRO A 406 -21.09 5.96 -6.44
N THR A 407 -20.69 4.74 -6.77
CA THR A 407 -20.46 3.67 -5.79
C THR A 407 -18.95 3.53 -5.63
N VAL A 408 -18.29 4.65 -5.37
CA VAL A 408 -16.85 4.69 -5.12
C VAL A 408 -16.65 4.00 -3.78
N VAL A 409 -16.23 2.72 -3.82
CA VAL A 409 -15.47 2.03 -2.76
C VAL A 409 -16.25 1.12 -1.78
N ALA A 410 -17.55 0.93 -1.96
CA ALA A 410 -18.29 -0.07 -1.16
C ALA A 410 -18.33 -1.48 -1.79
N LYS A 411 -17.97 -1.67 -3.07
CA LYS A 411 -18.13 -2.98 -3.76
C LYS A 411 -16.87 -3.86 -3.83
N VAL A 412 -15.75 -3.49 -3.21
CA VAL A 412 -14.54 -4.37 -3.18
C VAL A 412 -14.63 -5.45 -2.07
N GLY A 413 -15.75 -5.55 -1.36
CA GLY A 413 -16.18 -6.82 -0.77
C GLY A 413 -16.55 -7.80 -1.89
N LEU A 414 -15.57 -8.53 -2.41
CA LEU A 414 -15.78 -9.62 -3.34
C LEU A 414 -16.45 -10.77 -2.57
N SER A 415 -17.77 -10.87 -2.65
CA SER A 415 -18.49 -12.07 -2.26
C SER A 415 -18.09 -13.21 -3.19
N ALA A 416 -17.59 -14.31 -2.62
CA ALA A 416 -17.06 -15.49 -3.28
C ALA A 416 -18.08 -16.35 -4.06
N GLU A 417 -19.25 -15.83 -4.46
CA GLU A 417 -20.35 -16.70 -4.91
C GLU A 417 -20.36 -17.04 -6.41
N GLU A 418 -19.58 -16.39 -7.29
CA GLU A 418 -19.77 -16.58 -8.74
C GLU A 418 -18.62 -17.25 -9.51
N ASP A 419 -17.38 -17.29 -8.99
CA ASP A 419 -16.27 -17.98 -9.67
C ASP A 419 -16.37 -19.52 -9.63
N THR A 420 -17.19 -20.08 -8.75
CA THR A 420 -17.44 -21.53 -8.68
C THR A 420 -18.23 -22.06 -9.89
N LYS A 421 -18.98 -21.20 -10.60
CA LYS A 421 -19.72 -21.61 -11.81
C LYS A 421 -18.82 -21.75 -13.04
N ALA A 422 -17.74 -20.98 -13.12
CA ALA A 422 -16.77 -21.10 -14.21
C ALA A 422 -15.90 -22.37 -14.09
N ALA A 423 -15.58 -22.81 -12.86
CA ALA A 423 -14.80 -24.03 -12.62
C ALA A 423 -15.61 -25.33 -12.80
N LEU A 424 -16.93 -25.30 -12.53
CA LEU A 424 -17.79 -26.48 -12.67
C LEU A 424 -18.32 -26.70 -14.11
N ALA A 425 -18.32 -25.67 -14.96
CA ALA A 425 -18.66 -25.80 -16.37
C ALA A 425 -17.54 -26.44 -17.22
N GLY A 426 -16.30 -26.48 -16.72
CA GLY A 426 -15.14 -27.06 -17.40
C GLY A 426 -14.86 -28.55 -17.14
N ALA A 427 -15.58 -29.18 -16.19
CA ALA A 427 -15.35 -30.58 -15.79
C ALA A 427 -16.40 -31.58 -16.30
N GLY A 428 -17.33 -31.14 -17.17
CA GLY A 428 -18.37 -31.99 -17.77
C GLY A 428 -17.94 -32.61 -19.10
N GLY A 429 -16.84 -33.37 -19.11
CA GLY A 429 -16.28 -33.93 -20.35
C GLY A 429 -15.78 -35.37 -20.21
N GLY A 430 -16.70 -36.33 -20.34
CA GLY A 430 -16.40 -37.66 -20.88
C GLY A 430 -16.10 -38.78 -19.88
N MET A 431 -17.14 -39.57 -19.58
CA MET A 431 -16.95 -41.00 -19.34
C MET A 431 -17.99 -41.76 -20.18
N ARG A 432 -17.56 -42.27 -21.34
CA ARG A 432 -18.29 -43.30 -22.10
C ARG A 432 -18.27 -44.57 -21.25
N VAL A 433 -19.43 -45.03 -20.80
CA VAL A 433 -19.58 -46.40 -20.30
C VAL A 433 -20.04 -47.25 -21.48
N ALA A 434 -19.16 -48.18 -21.87
CA ALA A 434 -19.42 -49.19 -22.87
C ALA A 434 -20.48 -50.17 -22.35
N SER A 435 -21.39 -50.53 -23.24
CA SER A 435 -22.32 -51.63 -23.14
C SER A 435 -21.60 -52.97 -23.01
N SER A 436 -22.04 -53.80 -22.06
CA SER A 436 -21.93 -55.27 -22.15
C SER A 436 -23.13 -55.91 -21.47
N ASN A 437 -23.85 -56.70 -22.27
CA ASN A 437 -24.92 -57.63 -21.91
C ASN A 437 -24.52 -58.55 -20.74
N GLU A 438 -25.51 -59.02 -19.97
CA GLU A 438 -25.98 -60.42 -20.04
C GLU A 438 -27.14 -60.68 -19.04
N SER A 439 -28.14 -61.42 -19.55
CA SER A 439 -29.27 -62.13 -18.89
C SER A 439 -30.35 -61.33 -18.15
#